data_AF-J9CNM0-F1
#
_entry.id   AF-J9CNM0-F1
#
_cell.length_a   1.000
_cell.length_b   1.000
_cell.length_c   1.000
_cell.angle_alpha   90.00
_cell.angle_beta   90.00
_cell.angle_gamma   90.00
#
_symmetry.space_group_name_H-M   'P 1'
#
loop_
_entity.id
_entity.type
_entity.pdbx_description
1 polymer ?
#
loop_
_entity_poly.entity_id
_entity_poly.type
_entity_poly.pdbx_seq_one_letter_code
_entity_poly.pdbx_strand_id
1 'polypeptide(L)' 'MATTFFEHLVYQYSGISIAEIQDLPFTVWMQLRFDAYVSKLNETEDGRELLEKAWILSQTEADREGLANLMKLIGG' A
#
# COMPACT_ATOMS: atom_id res chain seq x y z
N MET A 1 17.79 17.46 -13.53
CA MET A 1 16.45 17.45 -12.89
C MET A 1 16.60 16.69 -11.59
N ALA A 2 16.22 17.25 -10.44
CA ALA A 2 16.31 16.55 -9.16
C ALA A 2 15.16 15.54 -9.08
N THR A 3 15.45 14.25 -9.19
CA THR A 3 14.44 13.20 -9.09
C THR A 3 13.91 13.15 -7.66
N THR A 4 12.60 13.27 -7.51
CA THR A 4 11.93 13.11 -6.22
C THR A 4 11.86 11.63 -5.84
N PHE A 5 11.75 11.35 -4.54
CA PHE A 5 11.67 9.99 -4.01
C PHE A 5 10.65 9.10 -4.76
N PHE A 6 9.50 9.66 -5.13
CA PHE A 6 8.40 8.91 -5.75
C PHE A 6 8.63 8.58 -7.22
N GLU A 7 9.29 9.44 -7.99
CA GLU A 7 9.62 9.15 -9.39
C GLU A 7 10.59 7.97 -9.48
N HIS A 8 11.57 7.92 -8.57
CA HIS A 8 12.48 6.79 -8.47
C HIS A 8 11.75 5.51 -8.02
N LEU A 9 10.83 5.63 -7.05
CA LEU A 9 10.05 4.49 -6.57
C LEU A 9 9.14 3.90 -7.66
N VAL A 10 8.46 4.75 -8.42
CA VAL A 10 7.61 4.31 -9.55
C VAL A 10 8.44 3.70 -10.67
N TYR A 11 9.64 4.24 -10.95
CA TYR A 11 10.57 3.61 -11.88
C TYR A 11 10.98 2.20 -11.42
N GLN A 12 11.32 2.02 -10.14
CA GLN A 12 11.67 0.70 -9.59
C GLN A 12 10.52 -0.30 -9.64
N TYR A 13 9.28 0.16 -9.45
CA TYR A 13 8.09 -0.68 -9.46
C TYR A 13 7.62 -1.06 -10.86
N SER A 14 7.60 -0.10 -11.79
CA SER A 14 6.93 -0.25 -13.10
C SER A 14 7.88 -0.29 -14.30
N GLY A 15 9.14 0.15 -14.13
CA GLY A 15 10.10 0.29 -15.22
C GLY A 15 9.90 1.51 -16.13
N ILE A 16 8.85 2.31 -15.91
CA ILE A 16 8.56 3.52 -16.69
C ILE A 16 9.62 4.58 -16.38
N SER A 17 10.23 5.17 -17.41
CA SER A 17 11.29 6.16 -17.23
C SER A 17 10.80 7.43 -16.55
N ILE A 18 11.71 8.14 -15.88
CA ILE A 18 11.39 9.40 -15.20
C ILE A 18 10.84 10.45 -16.18
N ALA A 19 11.29 10.42 -17.45
CA ALA A 19 10.75 11.30 -18.49
C ALA A 19 9.28 10.98 -18.78
N GLU A 20 8.97 9.71 -19.03
CA GLU A 20 7.59 9.25 -19.28
C GLU A 20 6.65 9.53 -18.09
N ILE A 21 7.16 9.46 -16.86
CA ILE A 21 6.38 9.80 -15.66
C ILE A 21 5.84 11.24 -15.69
N GLN A 22 6.61 12.19 -16.24
CA GLN A 22 6.18 13.60 -16.32
C GLN A 22 5.02 13.80 -17.31
N ASP A 23 4.88 12.89 -18.27
CA ASP A 23 3.85 12.95 -19.31
C ASP A 23 2.60 12.12 -18.95
N LEU A 24 2.59 11.44 -17.79
CA LEU A 24 1.46 10.63 -17.35
C LEU A 24 0.25 11.51 -16.99
N PRO A 25 -0.98 11.08 -17.34
CA PRO A 25 -2.18 11.66 -16.76
C PRO A 25 -2.10 11.62 -15.23
N PHE A 26 -2.52 12.71 -14.58
CA PHE A 26 -2.39 12.85 -13.12
C PHE A 26 -3.01 11.67 -12.34
N THR A 27 -4.15 11.14 -12.82
CA THR A 27 -4.82 9.98 -12.22
C THR A 27 -3.97 8.71 -12.30
N VAL A 28 -3.33 8.47 -13.45
CA VAL A 28 -2.44 7.32 -13.67
C VAL A 28 -1.19 7.44 -12.81
N TRP A 29 -0.60 8.64 -12.76
CA TRP A 29 0.52 8.93 -11.85
C TRP A 29 0.17 8.62 -10.40
N MET A 30 -0.98 9.11 -9.91
CA MET A 30 -1.42 8.88 -8.55
C MET A 30 -1.60 7.40 -8.22
N GLN A 31 -2.18 6.63 -9.14
CA GLN A 31 -2.38 5.20 -8.96
C GLN A 31 -1.05 4.45 -8.93
N LEU A 32 -0.17 4.67 -9.91
CA LEU A 32 1.16 4.02 -9.94
C LEU A 32 2.00 4.36 -8.72
N ARG A 33 1.92 5.61 -8.25
CA ARG A 33 2.63 6.04 -7.05
C ARG A 33 2.14 5.30 -5.81
N PHE A 34 0.84 5.11 -5.67
CA PHE A 34 0.25 4.36 -4.56
C PHE A 34 0.65 2.89 -4.61
N ASP A 35 0.51 2.26 -5.78
CA ASP A 35 0.85 0.84 -5.97
C ASP A 35 2.34 0.58 -5.70
N ALA A 36 3.22 1.45 -6.19
CA ALA A 36 4.65 1.37 -5.92
C ALA A 36 4.98 1.51 -4.42
N TYR A 37 4.28 2.39 -3.71
CA TYR A 37 4.47 2.58 -2.27
C TYR A 37 3.98 1.38 -1.46
N VAL A 38 2.81 0.83 -1.79
CA VAL A 38 2.29 -0.39 -1.15
C VAL A 38 3.20 -1.58 -1.44
N SER A 39 3.67 -1.73 -2.68
CA SER A 39 4.65 -2.76 -3.04
C SER A 39 5.92 -2.64 -2.18
N LYS A 40 6.41 -1.42 -1.97
CA LYS A 40 7.60 -1.16 -1.15
C LYS A 40 7.40 -1.55 0.30
N LEU A 41 6.24 -1.22 0.89
CA LEU A 41 5.94 -1.58 2.27
C LEU A 41 5.86 -3.10 2.46
N ASN A 42 5.31 -3.82 1.48
CA ASN A 42 5.23 -5.28 1.53
C ASN A 42 6.59 -6.00 1.57
N GLU A 43 7.69 -5.35 1.20
CA GLU A 43 9.04 -5.94 1.25
C GLU A 43 9.52 -6.20 2.69
N THR A 44 9.00 -5.48 3.68
CA THR A 44 9.48 -5.49 5.07
C THR A 44 8.40 -5.93 6.04
N GLU A 45 8.81 -6.50 7.18
CA GLU A 45 7.86 -6.88 8.24
C GLU A 45 7.15 -5.64 8.82
N ASP A 46 7.91 -4.63 9.22
CA ASP A 46 7.38 -3.36 9.73
C ASP A 46 6.41 -2.68 8.75
N GLY A 47 6.70 -2.77 7.44
CA GLY A 47 5.83 -2.23 6.40
C GLY A 47 4.53 -3.02 6.25
N ARG A 48 4.56 -4.35 6.37
CA ARG A 48 3.34 -5.18 6.41
C ARG A 48 2.50 -4.88 7.65
N GLU A 49 3.13 -4.74 8.82
CA GLU A 49 2.44 -4.36 10.07
C GLU A 49 1.77 -2.98 9.94
N LEU A 50 2.44 -2.02 9.28
CA LEU A 50 1.84 -0.71 9.00
C LEU A 50 0.60 -0.82 8.11
N LEU A 51 0.68 -1.61 7.04
CA LEU A 51 -0.45 -1.83 6.12
C LEU A 51 -1.63 -2.52 6.84
N GLU A 52 -1.37 -3.49 7.69
CA GLU A 52 -2.38 -4.17 8.50
C GLU A 52 -3.08 -3.19 9.45
N LYS A 53 -2.33 -2.37 10.17
CA LYS A 53 -2.90 -1.32 11.05
C LYS A 53 -3.74 -0.32 10.26
N ALA A 54 -3.26 0.13 9.10
CA ALA A 54 -4.01 1.04 8.24
C ALA A 54 -5.33 0.40 7.76
N TRP A 55 -5.30 -0.88 7.39
CA TRP A 55 -6.49 -1.63 7.01
C TRP A 55 -7.50 -1.74 8.16
N ILE A 56 -7.05 -2.07 9.38
CA ILE A 56 -7.89 -2.12 10.59
C ILE A 56 -8.55 -0.75 10.84
N LEU A 57 -7.77 0.34 10.76
CA LEU A 57 -8.28 1.70 10.98
C LEU A 57 -9.26 2.17 9.91
N SER A 58 -9.20 1.59 8.70
CA SER A 58 -10.14 1.90 7.62
C SER A 58 -11.51 1.24 7.79
N GLN A 59 -11.62 0.24 8.67
CA GLN A 59 -12.89 -0.43 8.95
C GLN A 59 -13.84 0.51 9.69
N THR A 60 -15.07 0.61 9.19
CA THR A 60 -16.14 1.40 9.80
C THR A 60 -17.19 0.54 10.50
N GLU A 61 -17.16 -0.77 10.25
CA GLU A 61 -18.02 -1.76 10.87
C GLU A 61 -17.18 -2.78 11.64
N ALA A 62 -17.77 -3.38 12.67
CA ALA A 62 -17.11 -4.41 13.45
C ALA A 62 -16.94 -5.68 12.62
N ASP A 63 -15.72 -6.24 12.61
CA ASP A 63 -15.43 -7.56 12.03
C ASP A 63 -16.03 -8.67 12.93
N ARG A 64 -17.31 -8.95 12.70
CA ARG A 64 -18.07 -9.95 13.46
C ARG A 64 -17.58 -11.37 13.21
N GLU A 65 -17.08 -11.66 12.02
CA GLU A 65 -16.54 -12.99 11.68
C GLU A 65 -15.23 -13.24 12.41
N GLY A 66 -14.32 -12.25 12.39
CA GLY A 66 -13.08 -12.29 13.18
C GLY A 66 -13.37 -12.48 14.68
N LEU A 67 -14.32 -11.72 15.22
CA LEU A 67 -14.75 -11.85 16.61
C LEU A 67 -15.34 -13.23 16.93
N ALA A 68 -16.19 -13.78 16.06
CA ALA A 68 -16.79 -15.11 16.26
C ALA A 68 -15.74 -16.23 16.20
N ASN A 69 -14.75 -16.13 15.32
CA ASN A 69 -13.65 -17.09 15.24
C ASN A 69 -12.73 -17.00 16.46
N LEU A 70 -12.44 -15.78 16.94
CA LEU A 70 -11.68 -15.57 18.17
C LEU A 70 -12.38 -16.25 19.37
N MET A 71 -13.69 -16.06 19.51
CA MET A 71 -14.50 -16.67 20.58
C MET A 71 -14.45 -18.21 20.56
N LYS A 72 -14.38 -18.85 19.39
CA LYS A 72 -14.25 -20.32 19.28
C LYS A 72 -12.87 -20.81 19.74
N LEU A 73 -11.81 -20.06 19.45
CA LEU A 73 -10.43 -20.44 19.78
C LEU A 73 -10.11 -20.32 21.27
N ILE A 74 -10.70 -19.33 21.94
CA ILE A 74 -10.53 -19.13 23.39
C ILE A 74 -11.42 -20.05 24.24
N GLY A 75 -12.12 -21.00 23.61
CA GLY A 75 -12.90 -22.03 24.31
C GLY A 75 -14.09 -21.46 25.07
N GLY A 76 -14.92 -20.66 24.39
CA GLY A 76 -16.26 -20.34 24.89
C GLY A 76 -17.07 -21.57 25.26
#